data_AF-A0A316VD20-F1
#
_entry.id   AF-A0A316VD20-F1
#
_cell.length_a   1.000
_cell.length_b   1.000
_cell.length_c   1.000
_cell.angle_alpha   90.00
_cell.angle_beta   90.00
_cell.angle_gamma   90.00
#
_symmetry.space_group_name_H-M   'P 1'
#
loop_
_entity.id
_entity.type
_entity.pdbx_description
1 polymer ?
#
loop_
_entity_poly.entity_id
_entity_poly.type
_entity_poly.pdbx_seq_one_letter_code
_entity_poly.pdbx_strand_id
1 'polypeptide(L)'
;MATTNSPFPRWKQLIAQGIKDGMADKQKGVLYFALSTVETGQAEANTASNPKGVKTSGSSFPAPHVRMVVHRGFVNEQRSSSSPTGVESFNPSFGSNACLMTTTDIRAPKAQDILAQSQAKGGASSTQSRGARGEICWWMEHKQLQFRIAGTLHLIPRKDHPAFSTFDGKRLAPPINSEQSAPAGEFDWVNERKRIFEKMSPELLASFTRPMPGSAHPKQSQLNDTKGPGEGEVEDSKGDKESPWPMQLPQPGKEENDEQKQLLAEAEKNFALIVVEPETIDVVDLSRDRRSLFTRTNDSKGPNSEWREERLVP
;
A
#
# COMPACT_ATOMS: atom_id res chain seq x y z
N MET A 1 -1.67 -4.08 -25.78
CA MET A 1 -2.63 -4.90 -25.03
C MET A 1 -1.95 -5.29 -23.74
N ALA A 2 -2.61 -5.16 -22.59
CA ALA A 2 -2.26 -6.01 -21.45
C ALA A 2 -2.29 -7.46 -21.99
N THR A 3 -1.39 -8.35 -21.56
CA THR A 3 -1.34 -9.72 -22.09
C THR A 3 -2.75 -10.29 -22.18
N THR A 4 -3.03 -11.17 -23.13
CA THR A 4 -4.38 -11.65 -23.51
C THR A 4 -5.21 -12.17 -22.32
N ASN A 5 -4.56 -12.42 -21.18
CA ASN A 5 -5.15 -12.88 -19.92
C ASN A 5 -5.21 -11.82 -18.79
N SER A 6 -4.64 -10.61 -18.94
CA SER A 6 -4.62 -9.56 -17.90
C SER A 6 -5.94 -8.77 -17.86
N PRO A 7 -6.67 -8.72 -16.72
CA PRO A 7 -7.84 -7.84 -16.60
C PRO A 7 -7.42 -6.38 -16.75
N PHE A 8 -8.10 -5.66 -17.65
CA PHE A 8 -7.88 -4.23 -17.86
C PHE A 8 -9.21 -3.47 -17.87
N PRO A 9 -9.96 -3.48 -16.75
CA PRO A 9 -11.27 -2.87 -16.67
C PRO A 9 -11.19 -1.36 -16.89
N ARG A 10 -12.29 -0.76 -17.36
CA ARG A 10 -12.35 0.66 -17.72
C ARG A 10 -11.87 1.60 -16.61
N TRP A 11 -12.21 1.32 -15.35
CA TRP A 11 -11.73 2.14 -14.22
C TRP A 11 -10.20 2.11 -14.08
N LYS A 12 -9.54 0.97 -14.36
CA LYS A 12 -8.07 0.84 -14.34
C LYS A 12 -7.47 1.67 -15.48
N GLN A 13 -8.10 1.67 -16.65
CA GLN A 13 -7.72 2.51 -17.80
C GLN A 13 -7.81 4.00 -17.45
N LEU A 14 -8.89 4.41 -16.80
CA LEU A 14 -9.10 5.80 -16.37
C LEU A 14 -8.01 6.24 -15.37
N ILE A 15 -7.67 5.39 -14.39
CA ILE A 15 -6.56 5.66 -13.46
C ILE A 15 -5.24 5.78 -14.21
N ALA A 16 -4.91 4.81 -15.08
CA ALA A 16 -3.66 4.82 -15.83
C ALA A 16 -3.52 6.07 -16.70
N GLN A 17 -4.60 6.47 -17.38
CA GLN A 17 -4.62 7.68 -18.19
C GLN A 17 -4.53 8.95 -17.33
N GLY A 18 -5.24 9.01 -16.20
CA GLY A 18 -5.16 10.14 -15.27
C GLY A 18 -3.78 10.30 -14.65
N ILE A 19 -3.10 9.20 -14.30
CA ILE A 19 -1.69 9.26 -13.85
C ILE A 19 -0.80 9.78 -14.97
N LYS A 20 -0.94 9.26 -16.20
CA LYS A 20 -0.14 9.68 -17.35
C LYS A 20 -0.27 11.17 -17.61
N ASP A 21 -1.50 11.67 -17.64
CA ASP A 21 -1.79 13.07 -17.92
C ASP A 21 -1.33 13.98 -16.78
N GLY A 22 -1.60 13.62 -15.52
CA GLY A 22 -1.12 14.38 -14.37
C GLY A 22 0.40 14.45 -14.26
N MET A 23 1.10 13.38 -14.64
CA MET A 23 2.56 13.38 -14.72
C MET A 23 3.09 14.29 -15.84
N ALA A 24 2.41 14.34 -17.00
CA ALA A 24 2.74 15.26 -18.09
C ALA A 24 2.55 16.73 -17.66
N ASP A 25 1.52 17.00 -16.85
CA ASP A 25 1.22 18.31 -16.26
C ASP A 25 2.08 18.64 -15.02
N LYS A 26 3.10 17.82 -14.72
CA LYS A 26 3.99 17.95 -13.55
C LYS A 26 3.27 17.92 -12.19
N GLN A 27 2.05 17.37 -12.12
CA GLN A 27 1.32 17.17 -10.88
C GLN A 27 1.86 15.96 -10.11
N LYS A 28 2.91 16.18 -9.31
CA LYS A 28 3.50 15.12 -8.47
C LYS A 28 2.51 14.48 -7.49
N GLY A 29 1.46 15.22 -7.11
CA GLY A 29 0.38 14.77 -6.23
C GLY A 29 -0.50 13.65 -6.81
N VAL A 30 -0.48 13.43 -8.13
CA VAL A 30 -1.39 12.48 -8.81
C VAL A 30 -1.22 11.04 -8.34
N LEU A 31 -0.05 10.69 -7.79
CA LEU A 31 0.22 9.34 -7.26
C LEU A 31 -0.23 9.15 -5.81
N TYR A 32 -0.67 10.21 -5.12
CA TYR A 32 -1.05 10.13 -3.72
C TYR A 32 -2.56 9.93 -3.59
N PHE A 33 -2.96 9.04 -2.71
CA PHE A 33 -4.36 8.83 -2.37
C PHE A 33 -4.54 8.65 -0.87
N ALA A 34 -5.74 8.96 -0.37
CA ALA A 34 -6.09 8.74 1.02
C ALA A 34 -6.48 7.27 1.22
N LEU A 35 -5.81 6.58 2.13
CA LEU A 35 -6.12 5.20 2.52
C LEU A 35 -6.80 5.17 3.88
N SER A 36 -8.03 4.68 3.91
CA SER A 36 -8.79 4.43 5.13
C SER A 36 -8.58 3.00 5.63
N THR A 37 -8.26 2.86 6.92
CA THR A 37 -8.25 1.59 7.68
C THR A 37 -9.17 1.74 8.88
N VAL A 38 -9.48 0.62 9.54
CA VAL A 38 -10.30 0.63 10.75
C VAL A 38 -9.53 -0.07 11.85
N GLU A 39 -9.34 0.63 12.97
CA GLU A 39 -8.90 0.00 14.21
C GLU A 39 -10.06 -0.85 14.73
N THR A 40 -9.80 -2.15 14.93
CA THR A 40 -10.78 -3.01 15.60
C THR A 40 -10.80 -2.64 17.07
N GLY A 41 -11.94 -2.20 17.57
CA GLY A 41 -12.09 -2.02 19.01
C GLY A 41 -11.71 -3.29 19.76
N GLN A 42 -10.77 -3.21 20.70
CA GLN A 42 -10.40 -4.35 21.51
C GLN A 42 -11.56 -4.73 22.44
N ALA A 43 -11.94 -6.01 22.45
CA ALA A 43 -12.28 -6.68 23.69
C ALA A 43 -10.95 -6.88 24.43
N GLU A 44 -10.77 -6.20 25.55
CA GLU A 44 -9.54 -6.19 26.35
C GLU A 44 -8.96 -7.60 26.54
N ALA A 45 -7.82 -7.90 25.91
CA ALA A 45 -6.97 -9.01 26.30
C ALA A 45 -5.82 -8.44 27.14
N ASN A 46 -5.95 -8.62 28.46
CA ASN A 46 -5.00 -8.30 29.51
C ASN A 46 -3.52 -8.24 29.06
N THR A 47 -2.97 -7.04 28.92
CA THR A 47 -1.54 -6.80 29.10
C THR A 47 -1.37 -5.70 30.14
N ALA A 48 -0.90 -6.12 31.32
CA ALA A 48 -0.65 -5.26 32.45
C ALA A 48 0.59 -4.39 32.20
N SER A 49 0.44 -3.07 32.32
CA SER A 49 1.38 -2.17 33.02
C SER A 49 0.97 -0.70 32.80
N ASN A 50 -0.05 -0.25 33.53
CA ASN A 50 -0.19 1.18 33.84
C ASN A 50 -0.46 1.33 35.35
N PRO A 51 0.41 2.00 36.15
CA PRO A 51 0.28 2.03 37.61
C PRO A 51 -0.73 3.04 38.15
N LYS A 52 -1.59 3.64 37.31
CA LYS A 52 -2.64 4.57 37.75
C LYS A 52 -4.00 4.05 37.32
N GLY A 53 -4.64 3.33 38.25
CA GLY A 53 -5.93 2.66 38.08
C GLY A 53 -7.07 3.62 37.79
N VAL A 54 -7.29 3.91 36.51
CA VAL A 54 -8.60 4.29 35.97
C VAL A 54 -9.01 3.17 35.01
N LYS A 55 -9.88 2.28 35.49
CA LYS A 55 -10.56 1.28 34.65
C LYS A 55 -11.69 1.97 33.91
N THR A 56 -11.46 2.46 32.70
CA THR A 56 -12.56 2.77 31.76
C THR A 56 -12.88 1.48 31.01
N SER A 57 -13.87 0.72 31.49
CA SER A 57 -14.45 -0.43 30.78
C SER A 57 -15.28 0.03 29.57
N GLY A 58 -14.65 0.72 28.63
CA GLY A 58 -15.27 1.16 27.39
C GLY A 58 -15.07 0.08 26.34
N SER A 59 -16.14 -0.56 25.89
CA SER A 59 -16.12 -1.22 24.58
C SER A 59 -15.67 -0.17 23.56
N SER A 60 -14.44 -0.28 23.07
CA SER A 60 -13.96 0.64 22.04
C SER A 60 -14.77 0.35 20.77
N PHE A 61 -15.45 1.36 20.24
CA PHE A 61 -16.09 1.25 18.94
C PHE A 61 -15.00 1.18 17.87
N PRO A 62 -15.23 0.49 16.73
CA PRO A 62 -14.30 0.54 15.62
C PRO A 62 -14.01 1.99 15.21
N ALA A 63 -12.74 2.37 15.11
CA ALA A 63 -12.32 3.74 14.82
C ALA A 63 -11.71 3.83 13.40
N PRO A 64 -12.24 4.68 12.51
CA PRO A 64 -11.65 4.87 11.19
C PRO A 64 -10.38 5.73 11.29
N HIS A 65 -9.34 5.33 10.56
CA HIS A 65 -8.11 6.10 10.42
C HIS A 65 -7.81 6.35 8.94
N VAL A 66 -7.42 7.58 8.60
CA VAL A 66 -7.10 7.98 7.23
C VAL A 66 -5.72 8.64 7.16
N ARG A 67 -5.00 8.40 6.07
CA ARG A 67 -3.71 9.03 5.77
C ARG A 67 -3.40 8.96 4.28
N MET A 68 -2.51 9.82 3.81
CA MET A 68 -2.00 9.75 2.43
C MET A 68 -0.97 8.62 2.29
N VAL A 69 -1.04 7.90 1.17
CA VAL A 69 -0.05 6.90 0.75
C VAL A 69 0.21 7.05 -0.74
N VAL A 70 1.30 6.43 -1.23
CA VAL A 70 1.71 6.53 -2.63
C VAL A 70 1.29 5.29 -3.40
N HIS A 71 0.66 5.48 -4.55
CA HIS A 71 0.41 4.42 -5.52
C HIS A 71 1.73 3.89 -6.10
N ARG A 72 1.94 2.57 -6.01
CA ARG A 72 3.15 1.87 -6.49
C ARG A 72 2.87 0.97 -7.70
N GLY A 73 1.81 1.25 -8.45
CA GLY A 73 1.38 0.47 -9.60
C GLY A 73 0.40 -0.64 -9.24
N PHE A 74 0.13 -1.48 -10.23
CA PHE A 74 -0.65 -2.71 -10.07
C PHE A 74 0.28 -3.93 -9.95
N VAL A 75 -0.23 -5.02 -9.37
CA VAL A 75 0.57 -6.25 -9.20
C VAL A 75 1.12 -6.74 -10.54
N ASN A 76 2.42 -7.06 -10.54
CA ASN A 76 3.22 -7.46 -11.69
C ASN A 76 3.30 -6.41 -12.81
N GLU A 77 2.88 -5.17 -12.58
CA GLU A 77 2.98 -4.09 -13.57
C GLU A 77 4.32 -3.34 -13.42
N GLN A 78 4.92 -2.98 -14.56
CA GLN A 78 6.07 -2.09 -14.65
C GLN A 78 5.90 -1.08 -15.78
N ARG A 79 6.57 0.06 -15.67
CA ARG A 79 6.65 1.06 -16.74
C ARG A 79 7.52 0.53 -17.87
N SER A 80 7.09 0.76 -19.10
CA SER A 80 7.78 0.32 -20.29
C SER A 80 7.65 1.37 -21.39
N SER A 81 8.78 1.87 -21.89
CA SER A 81 8.79 2.79 -23.03
C SER A 81 8.56 2.09 -24.37
N SER A 82 8.79 0.78 -24.43
CA SER A 82 8.59 -0.05 -25.63
C SER A 82 7.16 -0.55 -25.78
N SER A 83 6.38 -0.61 -24.70
CA SER A 83 4.96 -0.98 -24.77
C SER A 83 4.09 0.18 -25.29
N PRO A 84 3.16 -0.06 -26.25
CA PRO A 84 2.22 0.97 -26.72
C PRO A 84 1.36 1.61 -25.63
N THR A 85 1.18 0.91 -24.51
CA THR A 85 0.38 1.37 -23.36
C THR A 85 1.20 2.09 -22.30
N GLY A 86 2.53 2.11 -22.43
CA GLY A 86 3.45 2.66 -21.41
C GLY A 86 3.71 1.73 -20.22
N VAL A 87 3.09 0.54 -20.19
CA VAL A 87 3.22 -0.47 -19.12
C VAL A 87 3.32 -1.88 -19.70
N GLU A 88 3.99 -2.77 -18.97
CA GLU A 88 4.08 -4.21 -19.26
C GLU A 88 4.17 -5.04 -17.98
N SER A 89 4.13 -6.37 -18.11
CA SER A 89 4.36 -7.29 -17.00
C SER A 89 5.83 -7.32 -16.58
N PHE A 90 6.13 -7.30 -15.28
CA PHE A 90 7.49 -7.46 -14.78
C PHE A 90 8.00 -8.89 -14.94
N ASN A 91 7.27 -9.86 -14.39
CA ASN A 91 7.50 -11.27 -14.67
C ASN A 91 6.66 -11.64 -15.91
N PRO A 92 7.30 -11.94 -17.05
CA PRO A 92 6.59 -12.12 -18.31
C PRO A 92 5.78 -13.43 -18.37
N SER A 93 6.05 -14.38 -17.46
CA SER A 93 5.26 -15.61 -17.30
C SER A 93 3.87 -15.36 -16.71
N PHE A 94 3.61 -14.13 -16.22
CA PHE A 94 2.33 -13.69 -15.71
C PHE A 94 1.88 -12.40 -16.39
N GLY A 95 0.57 -12.19 -16.46
CA GLY A 95 -0.01 -10.89 -16.78
C GLY A 95 0.13 -9.88 -15.63
N SER A 96 -0.59 -8.77 -15.70
CA SER A 96 -0.87 -7.91 -14.53
C SER A 96 -2.32 -8.12 -14.10
N ASN A 97 -2.68 -7.72 -12.89
CA ASN A 97 -4.08 -7.74 -12.45
C ASN A 97 -4.59 -6.38 -11.96
N ALA A 98 -5.78 -6.39 -11.35
CA ALA A 98 -6.44 -5.19 -10.84
C ALA A 98 -6.01 -4.78 -9.42
N CYS A 99 -5.16 -5.55 -8.72
CA CYS A 99 -4.74 -5.20 -7.37
C CYS A 99 -3.82 -3.98 -7.38
N LEU A 100 -4.14 -2.98 -6.55
CA LEU A 100 -3.28 -1.80 -6.37
C LEU A 100 -2.21 -2.09 -5.32
N MET A 101 -1.04 -1.50 -5.48
CA MET A 101 0.04 -1.61 -4.51
C MET A 101 0.35 -0.27 -3.86
N THR A 102 0.63 -0.30 -2.56
CA THR A 102 1.30 0.77 -1.82
C THR A 102 2.24 0.17 -0.79
N THR A 103 3.06 0.99 -0.14
CA THR A 103 4.11 0.53 0.78
C THR A 103 3.92 1.16 2.16
N THR A 104 4.28 0.43 3.20
CA THR A 104 4.23 0.94 4.58
C THR A 104 5.36 0.32 5.40
N ASP A 105 5.65 0.92 6.54
CA ASP A 105 6.35 0.25 7.63
C ASP A 105 5.38 -0.74 8.29
N ILE A 106 5.83 -1.98 8.53
CA ILE A 106 5.06 -3.05 9.18
C ILE A 106 4.64 -2.67 10.61
N ARG A 107 5.38 -1.78 11.26
CA ARG A 107 5.14 -1.30 12.63
C ARG A 107 4.15 -0.14 12.69
N ALA A 108 3.84 0.49 11.55
CA ALA A 108 2.97 1.66 11.52
C ALA A 108 1.52 1.32 11.94
N PRO A 109 0.77 2.27 12.56
CA PRO A 109 -0.61 2.03 12.99
C PRO A 109 -1.52 1.44 11.91
N LYS A 110 -1.42 1.93 10.66
CA LYS A 110 -2.20 1.39 9.53
C LYS A 110 -1.92 -0.09 9.24
N ALA A 111 -0.67 -0.54 9.44
CA ALA A 111 -0.29 -1.93 9.25
C ALA A 111 -0.83 -2.78 10.41
N GLN A 112 -0.80 -2.25 11.63
CA GLN A 112 -1.38 -2.89 12.81
C GLN A 112 -2.91 -3.02 12.69
N ASP A 113 -3.62 -1.99 12.20
CA ASP A 113 -5.06 -2.05 11.88
C ASP A 113 -5.37 -3.21 10.91
N ILE A 114 -4.56 -3.34 9.84
CA ILE A 114 -4.73 -4.38 8.83
C ILE A 114 -4.48 -5.77 9.43
N LEU A 115 -3.42 -5.93 10.20
CA LEU A 115 -3.08 -7.20 10.85
C LEU A 115 -4.16 -7.60 11.87
N ALA A 116 -4.60 -6.69 12.72
CA ALA A 116 -5.62 -6.94 13.74
C ALA A 116 -6.95 -7.40 13.10
N GLN A 117 -7.43 -6.68 12.08
CA GLN A 117 -8.63 -7.09 11.33
C GLN A 117 -8.47 -8.45 10.65
N SER A 118 -7.31 -8.69 10.02
CA SER A 118 -7.01 -9.96 9.35
C SER A 118 -7.08 -11.13 10.33
N GLN A 119 -6.51 -10.99 11.53
CA GLN A 119 -6.53 -12.03 12.55
C GLN A 119 -7.94 -12.24 13.12
N ALA A 120 -8.68 -11.16 13.41
CA ALA A 120 -10.05 -11.24 13.92
C ALA A 120 -11.01 -11.99 12.97
N LYS A 121 -10.83 -11.84 11.66
CA LYS A 121 -11.67 -12.50 10.64
C LYS A 121 -11.32 -13.96 10.35
N GLY A 122 -10.11 -14.39 10.72
CA GLY A 122 -9.65 -15.76 10.51
C GLY A 122 -10.42 -16.78 11.37
N GLY A 123 -11.00 -16.36 12.50
CA GLY A 123 -11.53 -17.30 13.50
C GLY A 123 -10.42 -18.21 14.06
N ALA A 124 -10.67 -18.85 15.21
CA ALA A 124 -9.65 -19.68 15.87
C ALA A 124 -9.19 -20.92 15.07
N SER A 125 -9.86 -21.24 13.95
CA SER A 125 -9.66 -22.47 13.18
C SER A 125 -9.18 -22.25 11.74
N SER A 126 -9.10 -21.01 11.23
CA SER A 126 -8.56 -20.80 9.86
C SER A 126 -7.12 -20.30 9.91
N THR A 127 -6.26 -21.00 9.17
CA THR A 127 -4.84 -20.69 9.01
C THR A 127 -4.58 -19.62 7.95
N GLN A 128 -5.63 -19.06 7.34
CA GLN A 128 -5.54 -18.18 6.17
C GLN A 128 -6.09 -16.79 6.50
N SER A 129 -5.28 -15.76 6.26
CA SER A 129 -5.67 -14.35 6.34
C SER A 129 -6.79 -14.07 5.34
N ARG A 130 -7.82 -13.37 5.82
CA ARG A 130 -8.90 -12.83 4.97
C ARG A 130 -8.71 -11.34 4.64
N GLY A 131 -7.52 -10.79 4.92
CA GLY A 131 -7.23 -9.37 4.82
C GLY A 131 -8.11 -8.48 5.71
N ALA A 132 -7.94 -7.17 5.57
CA ALA A 132 -8.69 -6.15 6.29
C ALA A 132 -9.62 -5.37 5.36
N ARG A 133 -10.73 -4.80 5.85
CA ARG A 133 -11.50 -3.85 5.04
C ARG A 133 -10.76 -2.52 4.97
N GLY A 134 -10.78 -1.91 3.80
CA GLY A 134 -10.32 -0.54 3.61
C GLY A 134 -10.98 0.11 2.39
N GLU A 135 -10.85 1.42 2.32
CA GLU A 135 -11.29 2.21 1.18
C GLU A 135 -10.19 3.23 0.83
N ILE A 136 -9.92 3.38 -0.46
CA ILE A 136 -9.10 4.46 -0.99
C ILE A 136 -10.02 5.55 -1.51
N CYS A 137 -9.72 6.81 -1.18
CA CYS A 137 -10.24 7.97 -1.91
C CYS A 137 -9.09 8.64 -2.67
N TRP A 138 -9.22 8.72 -3.99
CA TRP A 138 -8.20 9.23 -4.89
C TRP A 138 -8.77 10.35 -5.76
N TRP A 139 -8.30 11.56 -5.51
CA TRP A 139 -8.65 12.74 -6.28
C TRP A 139 -7.61 13.02 -7.37
N MET A 140 -8.07 13.21 -8.60
CA MET A 140 -7.26 13.63 -9.75
C MET A 140 -7.73 14.99 -10.25
N GLU A 141 -7.14 16.04 -9.70
CA GLU A 141 -7.55 17.44 -9.91
C GLU A 141 -7.60 17.84 -11.39
N HIS A 142 -6.55 17.57 -12.18
CA HIS A 142 -6.51 17.92 -13.60
C HIS A 142 -7.61 17.27 -14.46
N LYS A 143 -8.19 16.14 -14.02
CA LYS A 143 -9.32 15.47 -14.70
C LYS A 143 -10.67 15.72 -14.04
N GLN A 144 -10.67 16.34 -12.86
CA GLN A 144 -11.86 16.46 -12.02
C GLN A 144 -12.51 15.09 -11.76
N LEU A 145 -11.68 14.06 -11.55
CA LEU A 145 -12.11 12.69 -11.25
C LEU A 145 -11.83 12.33 -9.80
N GLN A 146 -12.82 11.78 -9.11
CA GLN A 146 -12.64 11.11 -7.83
C GLN A 146 -12.89 9.62 -7.98
N PHE A 147 -11.96 8.79 -7.51
CA PHE A 147 -12.12 7.36 -7.39
C PHE A 147 -12.26 6.99 -5.92
N ARG A 148 -13.32 6.26 -5.59
CA ARG A 148 -13.49 5.60 -4.29
C ARG A 148 -13.37 4.10 -4.52
N ILE A 149 -12.30 3.50 -4.02
CA ILE A 149 -11.96 2.09 -4.25
C ILE A 149 -12.12 1.36 -2.93
N ALA A 150 -13.24 0.65 -2.76
CA ALA A 150 -13.47 -0.19 -1.59
C ALA A 150 -13.02 -1.62 -1.89
N GLY A 151 -12.40 -2.27 -0.92
CA GLY A 151 -11.89 -3.61 -1.10
C GLY A 151 -11.24 -4.20 0.14
N THR A 152 -10.43 -5.23 -0.10
CA THR A 152 -9.73 -5.97 0.94
C THR A 152 -8.23 -5.65 0.87
N LEU A 153 -7.66 -5.22 1.99
CA LEU A 153 -6.25 -4.89 2.16
C LEU A 153 -5.50 -6.13 2.65
N HIS A 154 -4.45 -6.48 1.93
CA HIS A 154 -3.55 -7.59 2.27
C HIS A 154 -2.16 -7.05 2.53
N LEU A 155 -1.54 -7.48 3.63
CA LEU A 155 -0.22 -7.02 4.04
C LEU A 155 0.81 -8.13 3.77
N ILE A 156 1.87 -7.78 3.05
CA ILE A 156 2.95 -8.69 2.67
C ILE A 156 4.24 -8.18 3.33
N PRO A 157 4.57 -8.69 4.52
CA PRO A 157 5.83 -8.38 5.20
C PRO A 157 6.99 -9.22 4.63
N ARG A 158 8.16 -9.16 5.26
CA ARG A 158 9.28 -10.08 4.95
C ARG A 158 8.86 -11.53 5.20
N LYS A 159 9.46 -12.48 4.47
CA LYS A 159 9.08 -13.91 4.47
C LYS A 159 9.13 -14.57 5.86
N ASP A 160 10.03 -14.12 6.72
CA ASP A 160 10.23 -14.63 8.08
C ASP A 160 9.29 -13.99 9.11
N HIS A 161 8.49 -12.99 8.74
CA HIS A 161 7.49 -12.40 9.62
C HIS A 161 6.28 -13.33 9.76
N PRO A 162 5.72 -13.55 10.97
CA PRO A 162 4.62 -14.50 11.18
C PRO A 162 3.40 -14.27 10.30
N ALA A 163 3.05 -13.01 10.01
CA ALA A 163 1.91 -12.70 9.15
C ALA A 163 2.07 -13.16 7.69
N PHE A 164 3.31 -13.39 7.21
CA PHE A 164 3.55 -13.83 5.83
C PHE A 164 2.95 -15.22 5.56
N SER A 165 3.01 -16.14 6.52
CA SER A 165 2.49 -17.51 6.34
C SER A 165 0.97 -17.56 6.17
N THR A 166 0.27 -16.55 6.67
CA THR A 166 -1.20 -16.46 6.57
C THR A 166 -1.67 -15.83 5.26
N PHE A 167 -0.78 -15.24 4.47
CA PHE A 167 -1.13 -14.51 3.26
C PHE A 167 -1.62 -15.42 2.12
N ASP A 168 -2.82 -15.18 1.59
CA ASP A 168 -3.37 -15.90 0.43
C ASP A 168 -2.80 -15.38 -0.90
N GLY A 169 -1.54 -15.75 -1.17
CA GLY A 169 -0.87 -15.35 -2.40
C GLY A 169 -1.49 -15.93 -3.68
N LYS A 170 -2.20 -17.07 -3.60
CA LYS A 170 -2.75 -17.73 -4.80
C LYS A 170 -3.94 -16.97 -5.37
N ARG A 171 -4.85 -16.51 -4.50
CA ARG A 171 -6.04 -15.72 -4.90
C ARG A 171 -5.66 -14.41 -5.56
N LEU A 172 -4.61 -13.75 -5.06
CA LEU A 172 -4.20 -12.43 -5.53
C LEU A 172 -3.22 -12.47 -6.70
N ALA A 173 -2.75 -13.67 -7.09
CA ALA A 173 -1.77 -13.81 -8.13
C ALA A 173 -2.32 -13.26 -9.46
N PRO A 174 -1.48 -12.60 -10.27
CA PRO A 174 -1.84 -12.28 -11.64
C PRO A 174 -2.08 -13.55 -12.46
N PRO A 175 -2.84 -13.45 -13.56
CA PRO A 175 -3.14 -14.59 -14.40
C PRO A 175 -1.88 -15.08 -15.13
N ILE A 176 -1.79 -16.40 -15.33
CA ILE A 176 -0.68 -17.00 -16.08
C ILE A 176 -0.73 -16.52 -17.53
N ASN A 177 0.43 -16.16 -18.08
CA ASN A 177 0.55 -15.81 -19.48
C ASN A 177 0.72 -17.09 -20.32
N SER A 178 -0.36 -17.52 -20.98
CA SER A 178 -0.41 -18.78 -21.74
C SER A 178 0.40 -18.78 -23.03
N GLU A 179 0.86 -17.61 -23.49
CA GLU A 179 1.71 -17.46 -24.68
C GLU A 179 3.18 -17.81 -24.41
N GLN A 180 3.56 -17.92 -23.14
CA GLN A 180 4.84 -18.45 -22.73
C GLN A 180 4.67 -19.90 -22.29
N SER A 181 5.69 -20.73 -22.53
CA SER A 181 5.77 -22.09 -21.97
C SER A 181 5.34 -22.04 -20.50
N ALA A 182 4.53 -23.02 -20.07
CA ALA A 182 3.89 -23.04 -18.75
C ALA A 182 4.83 -22.48 -17.66
N PRO A 183 4.34 -21.55 -16.81
CA PRO A 183 5.18 -20.87 -15.83
C PRO A 183 5.86 -21.90 -14.94
N ALA A 184 7.14 -21.67 -14.64
CA ALA A 184 7.96 -22.57 -13.83
C ALA A 184 7.51 -22.69 -12.35
N GLY A 185 6.42 -22.02 -11.94
CA GLY A 185 5.91 -22.06 -10.57
C GLY A 185 4.80 -21.06 -10.28
N GLU A 186 4.48 -20.91 -8.99
CA GLU A 186 3.53 -19.90 -8.48
C GLU A 186 4.11 -18.49 -8.56
N PHE A 187 3.25 -17.47 -8.50
CA PHE A 187 3.70 -16.07 -8.51
C PHE A 187 4.52 -15.76 -7.25
N ASP A 188 5.78 -15.32 -7.45
CA ASP A 188 6.71 -15.06 -6.36
C ASP A 188 6.45 -13.70 -5.69
N TRP A 189 5.63 -13.72 -4.65
CA TRP A 189 5.32 -12.54 -3.84
C TRP A 189 6.51 -12.00 -3.04
N VAL A 190 7.50 -12.84 -2.72
CA VAL A 190 8.72 -12.39 -2.04
C VAL A 190 9.52 -11.51 -3.00
N ASN A 191 9.67 -11.98 -4.25
CA ASN A 191 10.33 -11.21 -5.29
C ASN A 191 9.54 -9.94 -5.67
N GLU A 192 8.20 -10.00 -5.75
CA GLU A 192 7.39 -8.81 -6.04
C GLU A 192 7.56 -7.74 -4.94
N ARG A 193 7.54 -8.15 -3.67
CA ARG A 193 7.83 -7.24 -2.54
C ARG A 193 9.25 -6.65 -2.65
N LYS A 194 10.25 -7.50 -2.87
CA LYS A 194 11.66 -7.08 -2.99
C LYS A 194 11.86 -6.09 -4.14
N ARG A 195 11.28 -6.37 -5.31
CA ARG A 195 11.29 -5.48 -6.47
C ARG A 195 10.75 -4.08 -6.15
N ILE A 196 9.69 -3.99 -5.35
CA ILE A 196 9.15 -2.68 -4.95
C ILE A 196 10.08 -1.99 -3.96
N PHE A 197 10.65 -2.72 -2.98
CA PHE A 197 11.62 -2.17 -2.04
C PHE A 197 12.85 -1.57 -2.75
N GLU A 198 13.43 -2.29 -3.71
CA GLU A 198 14.60 -1.86 -4.48
C GLU A 198 14.35 -0.64 -5.38
N LYS A 199 13.08 -0.28 -5.62
CA LYS A 199 12.69 0.92 -6.38
C LYS A 199 12.47 2.15 -5.50
N MET A 200 12.61 2.03 -4.18
CA MET A 200 12.43 3.16 -3.27
C MET A 200 13.61 4.14 -3.38
N SER A 201 13.35 5.43 -3.12
CA SER A 201 14.43 6.42 -3.09
C SER A 201 15.33 6.23 -1.86
N PRO A 202 16.58 6.69 -1.89
CA PRO A 202 17.49 6.64 -0.75
C PRO A 202 16.88 7.15 0.57
N GLU A 203 16.15 8.26 0.51
CA GLU A 203 15.49 8.88 1.68
C GLU A 203 14.36 8.00 2.22
N LEU A 204 13.59 7.38 1.31
CA LEU A 204 12.49 6.52 1.69
C LEU A 204 12.98 5.19 2.26
N LEU A 205 14.07 4.63 1.72
CA LEU A 205 14.75 3.47 2.31
C LEU A 205 15.18 3.78 3.75
N ALA A 206 15.83 4.93 3.97
CA ALA A 206 16.26 5.36 5.30
C ALA A 206 15.09 5.50 6.28
N SER A 207 13.91 5.91 5.82
CA SER A 207 12.74 6.08 6.67
C SER A 207 12.31 4.82 7.42
N PHE A 208 12.58 3.62 6.88
CA PHE A 208 12.25 2.33 7.52
C PHE A 208 13.18 1.94 8.67
N THR A 209 14.30 2.66 8.85
CA THR A 209 15.23 2.45 9.97
C THR A 209 14.93 3.36 11.17
N ARG A 210 14.04 4.34 10.98
CA ARG A 210 13.65 5.28 12.03
C ARG A 210 12.84 4.59 13.13
N PRO A 211 12.66 5.24 14.30
CA PRO A 211 11.74 4.77 15.32
C PRO A 211 10.34 4.50 14.76
N MET A 212 9.57 3.69 15.48
CA MET A 212 8.23 3.26 15.05
C MET A 212 7.38 4.47 14.62
N PRO A 213 6.85 4.49 13.38
CA PRO A 213 6.07 5.62 12.91
C PRO A 213 4.86 5.91 13.81
N GLY A 214 4.74 7.16 14.26
CA GLY A 214 3.67 7.60 15.17
C GLY A 214 4.00 7.45 16.66
N SER A 215 5.14 6.87 17.04
CA SER A 215 5.61 6.92 18.43
C SER A 215 6.07 8.33 18.82
N ALA A 216 6.09 8.61 20.13
CA ALA A 216 6.73 9.83 20.64
C ALA A 216 8.19 9.93 20.18
N HIS A 217 8.66 11.16 19.94
CA HIS A 217 10.05 11.37 19.54
C HIS A 217 11.00 10.98 20.69
N PRO A 218 12.02 10.14 20.48
CA PRO A 218 12.89 9.67 21.57
C PRO A 218 13.63 10.78 22.32
N LYS A 219 13.88 11.91 21.66
CA LYS A 219 14.51 13.11 22.24
C LYS A 219 13.51 14.26 22.45
N GLN A 220 12.20 13.99 22.57
CA GLN A 220 11.17 15.04 22.65
C GLN A 220 11.47 16.13 23.69
N SER A 221 12.06 15.77 24.84
CA SER A 221 12.43 16.73 25.89
C SER A 221 13.64 17.61 25.56
N GLN A 222 14.43 17.25 24.55
CA GLN A 222 15.64 17.97 24.11
C GLN A 222 15.38 18.81 22.86
N LEU A 223 14.29 18.53 22.14
CA LEU A 223 13.87 19.32 20.99
C LEU A 223 13.26 20.63 21.50
N ASN A 224 14.02 21.73 21.40
CA ASN A 224 13.52 23.10 21.61
C ASN A 224 12.73 23.59 20.40
N ASP A 225 11.91 22.73 19.81
CA ASP A 225 11.13 23.10 18.63
C ASP A 225 9.85 23.81 19.08
N THR A 226 9.91 25.14 19.09
CA THR A 226 8.73 25.99 19.33
C THR A 226 7.85 26.09 18.09
N LYS A 227 8.26 25.53 16.95
CA LYS A 227 7.57 25.63 15.66
C LYS A 227 6.72 24.38 15.43
N GLY A 228 5.50 24.58 14.95
CA GLY A 228 4.57 23.50 14.64
C GLY A 228 4.80 22.88 13.25
N PRO A 229 4.02 21.83 12.89
CA PRO A 229 4.03 21.27 11.55
C PRO A 229 3.78 22.34 10.48
N GLY A 230 4.69 22.46 9.51
CA GLY A 230 4.60 23.44 8.42
C GLY A 230 5.18 24.82 8.74
N GLU A 231 5.78 25.00 9.92
CA GLU A 231 6.46 26.23 10.34
C GLU A 231 7.99 26.07 10.30
N GLY A 232 8.72 27.15 10.03
CA GLY A 232 10.20 27.15 9.93
C GLY A 232 10.74 27.18 8.50
N GLU A 233 12.04 27.44 8.36
CA GLU A 233 12.69 27.45 7.03
C GLU A 233 13.03 26.01 6.61
N VAL A 234 12.93 25.71 5.31
CA VAL A 234 13.21 24.37 4.77
C VAL A 234 14.65 23.91 5.08
N GLU A 235 15.57 24.85 5.23
CA GLU A 235 16.95 24.56 5.62
C GLU A 235 17.09 24.11 7.08
N ASP A 236 16.22 24.58 7.98
CA ASP A 236 16.12 24.11 9.38
C ASP A 236 15.57 22.68 9.44
N SER A 237 14.67 22.32 8.52
CA SER A 237 13.93 21.04 8.53
C SER A 237 14.68 19.82 8.00
N LYS A 238 15.77 20.01 7.23
CA LYS A 238 16.76 18.94 7.00
C LYS A 238 17.67 18.73 8.21
N GLY A 239 17.51 19.59 9.21
CA GLY A 239 18.40 19.83 10.32
C GLY A 239 17.78 19.55 11.67
N ASP A 240 17.17 18.38 11.85
CA ASP A 240 17.66 17.58 12.97
C ASP A 240 19.15 17.25 12.67
N LYS A 241 20.06 18.22 12.71
CA LYS A 241 21.52 17.96 12.55
C LYS A 241 22.03 17.02 13.66
N GLU A 242 21.18 16.76 14.66
CA GLU A 242 21.35 15.83 15.77
C GLU A 242 20.44 14.58 15.69
N SER A 243 19.66 14.40 14.62
CA SER A 243 18.87 13.20 14.41
C SER A 243 19.84 12.03 14.36
N PRO A 244 19.74 11.05 15.28
CA PRO A 244 20.64 9.90 15.28
C PRO A 244 20.31 8.90 14.15
N TRP A 245 19.27 9.15 13.35
CA TRP A 245 18.84 8.26 12.27
C TRP A 245 19.44 8.69 10.91
N PRO A 246 19.72 7.73 10.02
CA PRO A 246 20.21 8.04 8.67
C PRO A 246 19.15 8.80 7.87
N MET A 247 19.61 9.77 7.08
CA MET A 247 18.75 10.53 6.18
C MET A 247 18.57 9.85 4.83
N GLN A 248 19.57 9.07 4.40
CA GLN A 248 19.58 8.31 3.16
C GLN A 248 20.28 6.98 3.40
N LEU A 249 19.86 5.96 2.67
CA LEU A 249 20.58 4.69 2.54
C LEU A 249 20.98 4.48 1.09
N PRO A 250 22.10 3.77 0.81
CA PRO A 250 22.43 3.39 -0.55
C PRO A 250 21.32 2.51 -1.14
N GLN A 251 21.28 2.44 -2.47
CA GLN A 251 20.43 1.46 -3.13
C GLN A 251 20.90 0.04 -2.80
N PRO A 252 19.99 -0.95 -2.65
CA PRO A 252 20.39 -2.33 -2.39
C PRO A 252 21.42 -2.83 -3.42
N GLY A 253 22.49 -3.47 -2.93
CA GLY A 253 23.62 -3.92 -3.74
C GLY A 253 24.70 -2.86 -4.02
N LYS A 254 24.55 -1.64 -3.47
CA LYS A 254 25.53 -0.54 -3.56
C LYS A 254 26.08 -0.13 -2.19
N GLU A 255 26.07 -1.05 -1.23
CA GLU A 255 26.60 -0.83 0.11
C GLU A 255 28.13 -0.81 0.10
N GLU A 256 28.72 0.19 0.75
CA GLU A 256 30.17 0.38 0.83
C GLU A 256 30.77 -0.19 2.12
N ASN A 257 29.96 -0.32 3.17
CA ASN A 257 30.39 -0.79 4.48
C ASN A 257 29.33 -1.66 5.17
N ASP A 258 29.71 -2.31 6.27
CA ASP A 258 28.82 -3.25 6.97
C ASP A 258 27.69 -2.55 7.73
N GLU A 259 27.88 -1.30 8.14
CA GLU A 259 26.82 -0.49 8.76
C GLU A 259 25.66 -0.24 7.77
N GLN A 260 25.97 0.14 6.53
CA GLN A 260 24.97 0.33 5.48
C GLN A 260 24.23 -0.97 5.16
N LYS A 261 24.93 -2.12 5.13
CA LYS A 261 24.29 -3.43 4.96
C LYS A 261 23.32 -3.75 6.08
N GLN A 262 23.70 -3.49 7.34
CA GLN A 262 22.84 -3.71 8.50
C GLN A 262 21.62 -2.79 8.49
N LEU A 263 21.81 -1.51 8.18
CA LEU A 263 20.71 -0.54 8.07
C LEU A 263 19.74 -0.91 6.94
N LEU A 264 20.22 -1.37 5.79
CA LEU A 264 19.36 -1.85 4.72
C LEU A 264 18.63 -3.14 5.08
N ALA A 265 19.27 -4.07 5.79
CA ALA A 265 18.61 -5.28 6.27
C ALA A 265 17.49 -4.96 7.29
N GLU A 266 17.69 -3.96 8.15
CA GLU A 266 16.67 -3.46 9.07
C GLU A 266 15.55 -2.71 8.32
N ALA A 267 15.89 -1.87 7.35
CA ALA A 267 14.92 -1.20 6.48
C ALA A 267 14.06 -2.23 5.74
N GLU A 268 14.68 -3.26 5.17
CA GLU A 268 13.98 -4.35 4.50
C GLU A 268 13.11 -5.12 5.48
N LYS A 269 13.56 -5.40 6.71
CA LYS A 269 12.74 -6.06 7.74
C LYS A 269 11.46 -5.27 8.05
N ASN A 270 11.57 -3.94 8.15
CA ASN A 270 10.44 -3.07 8.49
C ASN A 270 9.55 -2.73 7.30
N PHE A 271 10.03 -2.94 6.06
CA PHE A 271 9.23 -2.72 4.86
C PHE A 271 8.11 -3.76 4.71
N ALA A 272 6.91 -3.29 4.35
CA ALA A 272 5.79 -4.12 3.94
C ALA A 272 5.10 -3.55 2.69
N LEU A 273 4.61 -4.46 1.85
CA LEU A 273 3.77 -4.14 0.71
C LEU A 273 2.30 -4.29 1.13
N ILE A 274 1.48 -3.28 0.87
CA ILE A 274 0.02 -3.39 0.97
C ILE A 274 -0.50 -3.65 -0.44
N VAL A 275 -1.22 -4.76 -0.60
CA VAL A 275 -1.94 -5.12 -1.82
C VAL A 275 -3.43 -4.91 -1.58
N VAL A 276 -4.04 -4.03 -2.36
CA VAL A 276 -5.48 -3.74 -2.30
C VAL A 276 -6.16 -4.58 -3.36
N GLU A 277 -6.99 -5.53 -2.94
CA GLU A 277 -7.90 -6.28 -3.79
C GLU A 277 -9.21 -5.48 -3.94
N PRO A 278 -9.41 -4.75 -5.05
CA PRO A 278 -10.61 -3.93 -5.23
C PRO A 278 -11.85 -4.82 -5.43
N GLU A 279 -12.98 -4.37 -4.88
CA GLU A 279 -14.29 -5.01 -5.02
C GLU A 279 -15.29 -4.11 -5.73
N THR A 280 -15.33 -2.85 -5.32
CA THR A 280 -16.18 -1.81 -5.91
C THR A 280 -15.36 -0.55 -6.16
N ILE A 281 -15.61 0.10 -7.29
CA ILE A 281 -15.00 1.38 -7.65
C ILE A 281 -16.11 2.37 -7.98
N ASP A 282 -16.27 3.39 -7.16
CA ASP A 282 -17.20 4.50 -7.42
C ASP A 282 -16.40 5.67 -8.01
N VAL A 283 -16.71 6.03 -9.25
CA VAL A 283 -16.01 7.06 -10.02
C VAL A 283 -16.95 8.24 -10.21
N VAL A 284 -16.57 9.38 -9.66
CA VAL A 284 -17.24 10.67 -9.88
C VAL A 284 -16.40 11.49 -10.86
N ASP A 285 -17.02 11.93 -11.95
CA ASP A 285 -16.50 12.84 -12.95
C ASP A 285 -17.29 14.15 -12.86
N LEU A 286 -16.73 15.09 -12.09
CA LEU A 286 -17.35 16.39 -11.82
C LEU A 286 -17.39 17.26 -13.08
N SER A 287 -16.45 17.08 -14.02
CA SER A 287 -16.40 17.88 -15.25
C SER A 287 -17.59 17.63 -16.19
N ARG A 288 -18.24 16.46 -16.04
CA ARG A 288 -19.35 16.04 -16.90
C ARG A 288 -20.63 15.71 -16.12
N ASP A 289 -20.66 16.02 -14.82
CA ASP A 289 -21.76 15.67 -13.92
C ASP A 289 -22.13 14.18 -14.01
N ARG A 290 -21.12 13.34 -13.73
CA ARG A 290 -21.17 11.91 -14.02
C ARG A 290 -20.71 11.07 -12.83
N ARG A 291 -21.48 10.02 -12.52
CA ARG A 291 -21.05 8.98 -11.59
C ARG A 291 -21.25 7.58 -12.17
N SER A 292 -20.24 6.73 -12.00
CA SER A 292 -20.27 5.33 -12.44
C SER A 292 -19.78 4.43 -11.30
N LEU A 293 -20.52 3.37 -11.00
CA LEU A 293 -20.12 2.32 -10.08
C LEU A 293 -19.66 1.09 -10.86
N PHE A 294 -18.43 0.65 -10.59
CA PHE A 294 -17.87 -0.59 -11.11
C PHE A 294 -17.90 -1.65 -10.01
N THR A 295 -18.44 -2.83 -10.30
CA THR A 295 -18.50 -3.96 -9.36
C THR A 295 -17.97 -5.22 -10.03
N ARG A 296 -17.21 -6.04 -9.31
CA ARG A 296 -16.76 -7.34 -9.81
C ARG A 296 -17.96 -8.27 -10.05
N THR A 297 -17.92 -9.02 -11.14
CA THR A 297 -19.03 -9.94 -11.49
C THR A 297 -18.87 -11.34 -10.89
N ASN A 298 -17.66 -11.70 -10.44
CA ASN A 298 -17.37 -13.04 -9.92
C ASN A 298 -16.31 -12.99 -8.82
N ASP A 299 -16.67 -13.26 -7.56
CA ASP A 299 -15.71 -13.20 -6.46
C ASP A 299 -14.70 -14.35 -6.42
N SER A 300 -14.95 -15.47 -7.12
CA SER A 300 -14.04 -16.62 -7.11
C SER A 300 -12.76 -16.38 -7.92
N LYS A 301 -12.83 -15.52 -8.95
CA LYS A 301 -11.67 -15.07 -9.73
C LYS A 301 -10.96 -13.85 -9.10
N GLY A 302 -11.48 -13.32 -7.99
CA GLY A 302 -10.87 -12.24 -7.21
C GLY A 302 -10.49 -11.00 -8.06
N PRO A 303 -9.23 -10.54 -8.03
CA PRO A 303 -8.81 -9.38 -8.81
C PRO A 303 -8.70 -9.64 -10.32
N ASN A 304 -8.84 -10.90 -10.76
CA ASN A 304 -8.81 -11.33 -12.16
C ASN A 304 -10.19 -11.40 -12.80
N SER A 305 -11.22 -10.97 -12.08
CA SER A 305 -12.61 -11.01 -12.53
C SER A 305 -12.94 -9.95 -13.56
N GLU A 306 -14.02 -10.20 -14.30
CA GLU A 306 -14.70 -9.20 -15.09
C GLU A 306 -15.42 -8.18 -14.19
N TRP A 307 -15.72 -7.02 -14.77
CA TRP A 307 -16.30 -5.89 -14.08
C TRP A 307 -17.55 -5.41 -14.82
N ARG A 308 -18.61 -5.15 -14.07
CA ARG A 308 -19.82 -4.48 -14.57
C ARG A 308 -19.75 -3.00 -14.21
N GLU A 309 -20.10 -2.14 -15.16
CA GLU A 309 -20.28 -0.69 -14.95
C GLU A 309 -21.78 -0.37 -14.87
N GLU A 310 -22.15 0.43 -13.88
CA GLU A 310 -23.50 0.99 -13.74
C GLU A 310 -23.44 2.51 -13.59
N ARG A 311 -24.32 3.19 -14.31
CA ARG A 311 -24.48 4.64 -14.23
C ARG A 311 -25.30 5.01 -13.00
N LEU A 312 -24.77 5.88 -12.15
CA LEU A 312 -25.47 6.40 -10.98
C LEU A 312 -25.82 7.89 -11.15
N VAL A 313 -26.74 8.35 -10.30
CA VAL A 313 -26.95 9.79 -10.09
C VAL A 313 -25.69 10.36 -9.41
N PRO A 314 -25.14 11.49 -9.89
CA PRO A 314 -24.00 12.17 -9.29
C PRO A 314 -24.12 12.38 -7.78
#